data_AF-A0A1B1ZSG7-F1
#
_entry.id   AF-A0A1B1ZSG7-F1
#
_cell.length_a   1.000
_cell.length_b   1.000
_cell.length_c   1.000
_cell.angle_alpha   90.00
_cell.angle_beta   90.00
_cell.angle_gamma   90.00
#
_symmetry.space_group_name_H-M   'P 1'
#
loop_
_entity.id
_entity.type
_entity.pdbx_description
1 polymer ?
#
loop_
_entity_poly.entity_id
_entity_poly.type
_entity_poly.pdbx_seq_one_letter_code
_entity_poly.pdbx_strand_id
1 'polypeptide(L)'
;MRLTRAVPYRGGWTRRRRGRGFSYHAADGSALGADARARVDGLVIPPAWRDVWISDRERDHIQAVGYDVAGRRQYVYHPRWHADRDSVKHDRVLALARRLPRFRSRVDAALAVRGTGRDRVLGAAMRILDLGVFRTGGEQYATENGTYGLSTLRREHVRLRGGGLEFAYTAKGGIHRQIRIRDDGLLRVVRSLRRARPDGDRFLVHRDGRTWRAVHSDDLNDHFRTLTADEHTAKDLRTWNATVVAAVALAGHGTPTSATALRRAEAAAMRAVAEALGNTPAVARSSYVDPRIVHAFENGRTVAAGLRRIPAGTDVGTDPRARARVERAVLRLLESA
;
A
#
# COMPACT_ATOMS: atom_id res chain seq x y z
N MET A 1 -5.22 -26.39 9.55
CA MET A 1 -6.54 -26.62 8.91
C MET A 1 -6.59 -25.82 7.62
N ARG A 2 -6.85 -26.44 6.46
CA ARG A 2 -6.87 -25.76 5.16
C ARG A 2 -8.21 -25.03 4.94
N LEU A 3 -8.16 -23.76 4.53
CA LEU A 3 -9.36 -22.95 4.22
C LEU A 3 -9.84 -23.17 2.77
N THR A 4 -11.13 -22.97 2.53
CA THR A 4 -11.78 -23.10 1.21
C THR A 4 -12.02 -21.75 0.54
N ARG A 5 -11.97 -21.71 -0.80
CA ARG A 5 -12.28 -20.50 -1.56
C ARG A 5 -13.80 -20.35 -1.78
N ALA A 6 -14.43 -19.44 -1.04
CA ALA A 6 -15.79 -18.97 -1.29
C ALA A 6 -15.88 -18.09 -2.54
N VAL A 7 -17.01 -18.21 -3.24
CA VAL A 7 -17.44 -17.25 -4.27
C VAL A 7 -18.68 -16.55 -3.70
N PRO A 8 -18.58 -15.29 -3.24
CA PRO A 8 -19.72 -14.59 -2.66
C PRO A 8 -20.90 -14.51 -3.62
N TYR A 9 -22.12 -14.54 -3.08
CA TYR A 9 -23.39 -14.52 -3.82
C TYR A 9 -23.66 -15.78 -4.66
N ARG A 10 -22.90 -16.86 -4.46
CA ARG A 10 -23.19 -18.19 -5.00
C ARG A 10 -23.46 -19.16 -3.83
N GLY A 11 -24.72 -19.30 -3.44
CA GLY A 11 -25.14 -20.03 -2.23
C GLY A 11 -25.05 -19.16 -0.97
N GLY A 12 -24.88 -19.78 0.21
CA GLY A 12 -24.70 -19.09 1.49
C GLY A 12 -26.00 -18.58 2.13
N TRP A 13 -25.84 -17.76 3.16
CA TRP A 13 -26.92 -17.16 3.94
C TRP A 13 -27.06 -15.66 3.64
N THR A 14 -28.23 -15.12 3.93
CA THR A 14 -28.57 -13.70 3.71
C THR A 14 -29.07 -13.05 5.00
N ARG A 15 -28.90 -11.73 5.10
CA ARG A 15 -29.40 -10.93 6.23
C ARG A 15 -30.60 -10.08 5.81
N ARG A 16 -31.66 -10.09 6.62
CA ARG A 16 -32.85 -9.23 6.45
C ARG A 16 -33.07 -8.40 7.72
N ARG A 17 -33.50 -7.16 7.55
CA ARG A 17 -33.84 -6.28 8.69
C ARG A 17 -35.18 -6.71 9.28
N ARG A 18 -35.26 -6.86 10.60
CA ARG A 18 -36.50 -7.20 11.31
C ARG A 18 -36.62 -6.36 12.58
N GLY A 19 -37.51 -5.36 12.56
CA GLY A 19 -37.70 -4.42 13.67
C GLY A 19 -36.39 -3.71 14.04
N ARG A 20 -35.96 -3.86 15.30
CA ARG A 20 -34.70 -3.30 15.82
C ARG A 20 -33.45 -4.14 15.52
N GLY A 21 -33.60 -5.33 14.93
CA GLY A 21 -32.50 -6.27 14.69
C GLY A 21 -32.50 -6.86 13.28
N PHE A 22 -31.89 -8.04 13.16
CA PHE A 22 -31.75 -8.78 11.90
C PHE A 22 -32.21 -10.23 12.05
N SER A 23 -32.78 -10.77 10.97
CA SER A 23 -32.96 -12.20 10.77
C SER A 23 -32.01 -12.70 9.68
N TYR A 24 -31.58 -13.94 9.80
CA TYR A 24 -30.68 -14.58 8.86
C TYR A 24 -31.37 -15.77 8.21
N HIS A 25 -31.16 -15.95 6.92
CA HIS A 25 -31.88 -16.93 6.11
C HIS A 25 -30.93 -17.76 5.25
N ALA A 26 -31.23 -19.05 5.09
CA ALA A 26 -30.54 -19.92 4.16
C ALA A 26 -30.94 -19.62 2.70
N ALA A 27 -30.30 -20.30 1.75
CA ALA A 27 -30.54 -20.11 0.31
C ALA A 27 -31.98 -20.45 -0.12
N ASP A 28 -32.64 -21.36 0.60
CA ASP A 28 -34.05 -21.73 0.41
C ASP A 28 -35.05 -20.76 1.09
N GLY A 29 -34.55 -19.74 1.78
CA GLY A 29 -35.35 -18.74 2.51
C GLY A 29 -35.71 -19.12 3.94
N SER A 30 -35.41 -20.35 4.39
CA SER A 30 -35.65 -20.80 5.76
C SER A 30 -34.83 -19.99 6.77
N ALA A 31 -35.37 -19.81 7.98
CA ALA A 31 -34.66 -19.10 9.05
C ALA A 31 -33.53 -19.97 9.60
N LEU A 32 -32.38 -19.36 9.88
CA LEU A 32 -31.25 -20.09 10.48
C LEU A 32 -31.56 -20.52 11.92
N GLY A 33 -31.13 -21.74 12.29
CA GLY A 33 -31.17 -22.24 13.66
C GLY A 33 -30.20 -21.52 14.60
N ALA A 34 -30.28 -21.84 15.90
CA ALA A 34 -29.54 -21.14 16.97
C ALA A 34 -28.01 -21.15 16.76
N ASP A 35 -27.42 -22.30 16.42
CA ASP A 35 -25.97 -22.44 16.25
C ASP A 35 -25.44 -21.62 15.06
N ALA A 36 -26.14 -21.71 13.92
CA ALA A 36 -25.82 -20.94 12.73
C ALA A 36 -25.93 -19.44 13.01
N ARG A 37 -26.95 -19.01 13.76
CA ARG A 37 -27.12 -17.62 14.17
C ARG A 37 -26.01 -17.14 15.10
N ALA A 38 -25.63 -17.93 16.11
CA ALA A 38 -24.54 -17.60 17.02
C ALA A 38 -23.21 -17.38 16.27
N ARG A 39 -22.93 -18.22 15.25
CA ARG A 39 -21.77 -18.03 14.37
C ARG A 39 -21.85 -16.69 13.63
N VAL A 40 -22.99 -16.36 13.03
CA VAL A 40 -23.14 -15.08 12.30
C VAL A 40 -22.93 -13.89 13.22
N ASP A 41 -23.51 -13.92 14.43
CA ASP A 41 -23.37 -12.82 15.38
C ASP A 41 -21.90 -12.62 15.81
N GLY A 42 -21.13 -13.71 15.92
CA GLY A 42 -19.68 -13.67 16.14
C GLY A 42 -18.84 -13.05 15.01
N LEU A 43 -19.39 -12.91 13.79
CA LEU A 43 -18.70 -12.23 12.68
C LEU A 43 -18.72 -10.70 12.81
N VAL A 44 -19.54 -10.15 13.71
CA VAL A 44 -19.65 -8.70 13.98
C VAL A 44 -19.87 -7.90 12.67
N ILE A 45 -20.85 -8.32 11.86
CA ILE A 45 -21.17 -7.66 10.59
C ILE A 45 -21.83 -6.31 10.87
N PRO A 46 -21.25 -5.17 10.43
CA PRO A 46 -21.81 -3.86 10.76
C PRO A 46 -23.29 -3.72 10.37
N PRO A 47 -24.13 -3.12 11.24
CA PRO A 47 -25.58 -3.06 11.02
C PRO A 47 -25.96 -2.21 9.80
N ALA A 48 -25.11 -1.24 9.43
CA ALA A 48 -25.34 -0.37 8.29
C ALA A 48 -25.06 -1.02 6.92
N TRP A 49 -24.52 -2.24 6.87
CA TRP A 49 -24.27 -2.92 5.60
C TRP A 49 -25.57 -3.39 4.92
N ARG A 50 -25.64 -3.19 3.62
CA ARG A 50 -26.69 -3.64 2.71
C ARG A 50 -26.23 -4.84 1.89
N ASP A 51 -27.19 -5.57 1.31
CA ASP A 51 -27.00 -6.76 0.48
C ASP A 51 -25.98 -7.75 1.05
N VAL A 52 -26.18 -8.08 2.33
CA VAL A 52 -25.22 -8.92 3.06
C VAL A 52 -25.38 -10.38 2.69
N TRP A 53 -24.31 -10.94 2.15
CA TRP A 53 -24.08 -12.36 1.95
C TRP A 53 -23.16 -12.90 3.04
N ILE A 54 -23.44 -14.10 3.54
CA ILE A 54 -22.71 -14.76 4.62
C ILE A 54 -22.41 -16.19 4.17
N SER A 55 -21.18 -16.67 4.35
CA SER A 55 -20.86 -18.06 4.01
C SER A 55 -21.56 -19.01 4.98
N ASP A 56 -22.15 -20.08 4.44
CA ASP A 56 -22.71 -21.21 5.19
C ASP A 56 -21.63 -22.18 5.71
N ARG A 57 -20.37 -21.99 5.31
CA ARG A 57 -19.23 -22.83 5.68
C ARG A 57 -18.25 -22.06 6.56
N GLU A 58 -17.99 -22.59 7.75
CA GLU A 58 -17.02 -22.00 8.67
C GLU A 58 -15.61 -21.92 8.08
N ARG A 59 -15.22 -22.86 7.22
CA ARG A 59 -13.87 -22.94 6.65
C ARG A 59 -13.62 -22.05 5.43
N ASP A 60 -14.64 -21.32 4.97
CA ASP A 60 -14.49 -20.42 3.83
C ASP A 60 -13.67 -19.18 4.17
N HIS A 61 -12.73 -18.81 3.30
CA HIS A 61 -11.88 -17.66 3.56
C HIS A 61 -12.64 -16.32 3.70
N ILE A 62 -13.74 -16.14 2.96
CA ILE A 62 -14.67 -15.03 3.15
C ILE A 62 -15.85 -15.55 3.95
N GLN A 63 -16.07 -14.93 5.10
CA GLN A 63 -17.17 -15.27 6.01
C GLN A 63 -18.40 -14.40 5.75
N ALA A 64 -18.24 -13.14 5.35
CA ALA A 64 -19.35 -12.29 4.91
C ALA A 64 -18.91 -11.22 3.90
N VAL A 65 -19.85 -10.75 3.09
CA VAL A 65 -19.71 -9.64 2.15
C VAL A 65 -20.95 -8.78 2.23
N GLY A 66 -20.81 -7.46 2.11
CA GLY A 66 -21.94 -6.55 1.94
C GLY A 66 -21.49 -5.20 1.41
N TYR A 67 -22.39 -4.23 1.35
CA TYR A 67 -22.08 -2.87 0.90
C TYR A 67 -22.29 -1.89 2.04
N ASP A 68 -21.32 -1.01 2.30
CA ASP A 68 -21.48 0.03 3.30
C ASP A 68 -22.44 1.16 2.85
N VAL A 69 -22.62 2.16 3.72
CA VAL A 69 -23.49 3.32 3.44
C VAL A 69 -23.05 4.10 2.20
N ALA A 70 -21.76 4.06 1.87
CA ALA A 70 -21.19 4.71 0.68
C ALA A 70 -21.22 3.80 -0.56
N GLY A 71 -21.93 2.66 -0.50
CA GLY A 71 -22.04 1.72 -1.63
C GLY A 71 -20.76 0.91 -1.90
N ARG A 72 -19.77 0.93 -0.99
CA ARG A 72 -18.51 0.20 -1.18
C ARG A 72 -18.67 -1.23 -0.70
N ARG A 73 -18.21 -2.19 -1.51
CA ARG A 73 -18.19 -3.61 -1.14
C ARG A 73 -17.17 -3.86 -0.03
N GLN A 74 -17.63 -4.40 1.08
CA GLN A 74 -16.87 -4.74 2.27
C GLN A 74 -16.88 -6.25 2.51
N TYR A 75 -15.89 -6.74 3.27
CA TYR A 75 -15.66 -8.17 3.49
C TYR A 75 -15.35 -8.44 4.97
N VAL A 76 -15.83 -9.57 5.48
CA VAL A 76 -15.36 -10.22 6.71
C VAL A 76 -14.65 -11.50 6.30
N TYR A 77 -13.40 -11.68 6.72
CA TYR A 77 -12.60 -12.87 6.41
C TYR A 77 -12.50 -13.80 7.62
N HIS A 78 -12.26 -15.10 7.37
CA HIS A 78 -11.94 -16.05 8.43
C HIS A 78 -10.65 -15.63 9.15
N PRO A 79 -10.54 -15.70 10.50
CA PRO A 79 -9.35 -15.19 11.22
C PRO A 79 -8.02 -15.78 10.74
N ARG A 80 -7.97 -17.10 10.47
CA ARG A 80 -6.77 -17.76 9.91
C ARG A 80 -6.38 -17.30 8.50
N TRP A 81 -7.32 -16.72 7.73
CA TRP A 81 -7.01 -16.20 6.40
C TRP A 81 -6.02 -15.04 6.46
N HIS A 82 -6.03 -14.23 7.53
CA HIS A 82 -5.07 -13.16 7.72
C HIS A 82 -3.67 -13.70 8.05
N ALA A 83 -3.55 -14.65 8.98
CA ALA A 83 -2.26 -15.22 9.38
C ALA A 83 -1.51 -15.90 8.22
N ASP A 84 -2.20 -16.76 7.46
CA ASP A 84 -1.58 -17.51 6.35
C ASP A 84 -1.29 -16.61 5.13
N ARG A 85 -2.03 -15.51 4.95
CA ARG A 85 -1.79 -14.58 3.84
C ARG A 85 -0.85 -13.45 4.17
N ASP A 86 -0.72 -13.05 5.43
CA ASP A 86 0.21 -12.01 5.81
C ASP A 86 1.65 -12.50 5.65
N SER A 87 1.95 -13.74 6.02
CA SER A 87 3.25 -14.37 5.70
C SER A 87 3.51 -14.40 4.19
N VAL A 88 2.57 -14.92 3.40
CA VAL A 88 2.68 -14.96 1.93
C VAL A 88 2.83 -13.56 1.32
N LYS A 89 2.10 -12.56 1.84
CA LYS A 89 2.22 -11.15 1.42
C LYS A 89 3.64 -10.64 1.70
N HIS A 90 4.18 -10.90 2.88
CA HIS A 90 5.51 -10.45 3.26
C HIS A 90 6.61 -11.18 2.48
N ASP A 91 6.48 -12.48 2.24
CA ASP A 91 7.41 -13.25 1.38
C ASP A 91 7.39 -12.76 -0.07
N ARG A 92 6.20 -12.46 -0.59
CA ARG A 92 6.06 -11.80 -1.90
C ARG A 92 6.75 -10.43 -1.91
N VAL A 93 6.64 -9.65 -0.84
CA VAL A 93 7.33 -8.36 -0.73
C VAL A 93 8.85 -8.53 -0.66
N LEU A 94 9.37 -9.59 -0.02
CA LEU A 94 10.79 -9.92 -0.07
C LEU A 94 11.24 -10.31 -1.48
N ALA A 95 10.44 -11.09 -2.21
CA ALA A 95 10.71 -11.39 -3.61
C ALA A 95 10.77 -10.13 -4.48
N LEU A 96 9.87 -9.17 -4.24
CA LEU A 96 9.93 -7.85 -4.88
C LEU A 96 11.22 -7.09 -4.49
N ALA A 97 11.59 -7.08 -3.21
CA ALA A 97 12.76 -6.37 -2.72
C ALA A 97 14.05 -6.78 -3.45
N ARG A 98 14.21 -8.07 -3.74
CA ARG A 98 15.33 -8.61 -4.55
C ARG A 98 15.36 -8.06 -5.98
N ARG A 99 14.20 -7.73 -6.54
CA ARG A 99 14.04 -7.22 -7.91
C ARG A 99 14.20 -5.70 -8.01
N LEU A 100 14.11 -4.96 -6.90
CA LEU A 100 14.15 -3.49 -6.88
C LEU A 100 15.36 -2.88 -7.59
N PRO A 101 16.60 -3.42 -7.49
CA PRO A 101 17.74 -2.88 -8.24
C PRO A 101 17.51 -2.88 -9.76
N ARG A 102 17.00 -3.99 -10.31
CA ARG A 102 16.68 -4.11 -11.74
C ARG A 102 15.49 -3.24 -12.13
N PHE A 103 14.45 -3.21 -11.31
CA PHE A 103 13.30 -2.32 -11.49
C PHE A 103 13.76 -0.85 -11.59
N ARG A 104 14.60 -0.38 -10.66
CA ARG A 104 15.11 1.00 -10.66
C ARG A 104 15.98 1.31 -11.87
N SER A 105 16.84 0.39 -12.29
CA SER A 105 17.64 0.55 -13.50
C SER A 105 16.78 0.71 -14.76
N ARG A 106 15.68 -0.05 -14.89
CA ARG A 106 14.72 0.12 -16.00
C ARG A 106 13.98 1.45 -15.93
N VAL A 107 13.61 1.90 -14.72
CA VAL A 107 13.02 3.21 -14.49
C VAL A 107 13.99 4.33 -14.88
N ASP A 108 15.27 4.24 -14.52
CA ASP A 108 16.31 5.19 -14.93
C ASP A 108 16.42 5.28 -16.45
N ALA A 109 16.43 4.14 -17.14
CA ALA A 109 16.45 4.09 -18.60
C ALA A 109 15.23 4.80 -19.22
N ALA A 110 14.03 4.55 -18.68
CA ALA A 110 12.81 5.23 -19.15
C ALA A 110 12.87 6.75 -18.95
N LEU A 111 13.43 7.23 -17.82
CA LEU A 111 13.57 8.65 -17.51
C LEU A 111 14.61 9.36 -18.42
N ALA A 112 15.59 8.62 -18.94
CA ALA A 112 16.65 9.12 -19.81
C ALA A 112 16.17 9.46 -21.24
N VAL A 113 15.09 8.82 -21.71
CA VAL A 113 14.47 9.11 -23.02
C VAL A 113 13.97 10.57 -23.06
N ARG A 114 13.87 11.18 -24.24
CA ARG A 114 13.33 12.54 -24.42
C ARG A 114 11.80 12.53 -24.66
N GLY A 115 11.18 13.72 -24.61
CA GLY A 115 9.76 13.89 -24.96
C GLY A 115 8.78 13.52 -23.84
N THR A 116 7.54 13.21 -24.20
CA THR A 116 6.42 12.96 -23.28
C THR A 116 5.66 11.67 -23.62
N GLY A 117 6.36 10.70 -24.21
CA GLY A 117 5.80 9.40 -24.58
C GLY A 117 5.40 8.53 -23.37
N ARG A 118 4.56 7.53 -23.62
CA ARG A 118 3.95 6.67 -22.59
C ARG A 118 4.97 6.07 -21.63
N ASP A 119 6.00 5.39 -22.15
CA ASP A 119 6.98 4.69 -21.30
C ASP A 119 7.75 5.62 -20.38
N ARG A 120 8.09 6.83 -20.85
CA ARG A 120 8.77 7.83 -20.03
C ARG A 120 7.90 8.33 -18.89
N VAL A 121 6.62 8.58 -19.17
CA VAL A 121 5.66 9.06 -18.16
C VAL A 121 5.35 7.95 -17.14
N LEU A 122 5.20 6.70 -17.60
CA LEU A 122 5.04 5.55 -16.70
C LEU A 122 6.29 5.33 -15.85
N GLY A 123 7.49 5.44 -16.42
CA GLY A 123 8.75 5.40 -15.67
C GLY A 123 8.81 6.49 -14.59
N ALA A 124 8.37 7.72 -14.90
CA ALA A 124 8.25 8.78 -13.90
C ALA A 124 7.24 8.44 -12.81
N ALA A 125 6.08 7.88 -13.16
CA ALA A 125 5.11 7.43 -12.17
C ALA A 125 5.69 6.34 -11.26
N MET A 126 6.45 5.38 -11.81
CA MET A 126 7.12 4.33 -11.04
C MET A 126 8.17 4.91 -10.07
N ARG A 127 8.98 5.88 -10.51
CA ARG A 127 9.94 6.58 -9.64
C ARG A 127 9.23 7.34 -8.52
N ILE A 128 8.09 7.98 -8.81
CA ILE A 128 7.28 8.67 -7.80
C ILE A 128 6.68 7.69 -6.79
N LEU A 129 6.15 6.53 -7.23
CA LEU A 129 5.64 5.49 -6.33
C LEU A 129 6.74 4.94 -5.42
N ASP A 130 7.93 4.69 -5.98
CA ASP A 130 9.06 4.13 -5.25
C ASP A 130 9.62 5.10 -4.20
N LEU A 131 9.85 6.37 -4.56
CA LEU A 131 10.43 7.38 -3.65
C LEU A 131 9.41 8.03 -2.71
N GLY A 132 8.24 8.39 -3.23
CA GLY A 132 7.24 9.15 -2.48
C GLY A 132 6.22 8.31 -1.73
N VAL A 133 6.28 6.98 -1.90
CA VAL A 133 5.39 6.03 -1.23
C VAL A 133 3.91 6.40 -1.47
N PHE A 134 3.57 6.84 -2.68
CA PHE A 134 2.20 7.23 -3.02
C PHE A 134 1.27 6.01 -3.04
N ARG A 135 -0.03 6.23 -2.83
CA ARG A 135 -1.04 5.28 -3.31
C ARG A 135 -1.24 5.52 -4.79
N THR A 136 -1.45 4.48 -5.58
CA THR A 136 -1.76 4.63 -7.02
C THR A 136 -2.95 5.54 -7.24
N GLY A 137 -4.01 5.40 -6.43
CA GLY A 137 -5.27 6.12 -6.59
C GLY A 137 -6.24 5.34 -7.49
N GLY A 138 -7.53 5.65 -7.40
CA GLY A 138 -8.56 5.15 -8.30
C GLY A 138 -9.55 6.28 -8.57
N GLU A 139 -10.07 6.37 -9.80
CA GLU A 139 -10.83 7.54 -10.26
C GLU A 139 -12.07 7.83 -9.42
N GLN A 140 -12.76 6.77 -9.00
CA GLN A 140 -13.93 6.85 -8.14
C GLN A 140 -13.67 7.64 -6.84
N TYR A 141 -12.49 7.47 -6.23
CA TYR A 141 -12.14 8.16 -4.98
C TYR A 141 -11.86 9.67 -5.16
N ALA A 142 -11.43 10.08 -6.34
CA ALA A 142 -11.09 11.47 -6.63
C ALA A 142 -12.35 12.31 -6.86
N THR A 143 -13.29 11.79 -7.64
CA THR A 143 -14.52 12.51 -7.98
C THR A 143 -15.50 12.58 -6.81
N GLU A 144 -15.67 11.49 -6.05
CA GLU A 144 -16.70 11.41 -5.00
C GLU A 144 -16.25 12.01 -3.65
N ASN A 145 -14.95 11.96 -3.33
CA ASN A 145 -14.46 12.31 -1.98
C ASN A 145 -13.46 13.46 -1.96
N GLY A 146 -13.09 14.02 -3.12
CA GLY A 146 -12.01 15.02 -3.21
C GLY A 146 -10.65 14.48 -2.71
N THR A 147 -10.44 13.16 -2.80
CA THR A 147 -9.20 12.51 -2.35
C THR A 147 -8.39 11.96 -3.51
N TYR A 148 -7.08 12.25 -3.54
CA TYR A 148 -6.23 11.94 -4.67
C TYR A 148 -5.23 10.81 -4.36
N GLY A 149 -4.91 10.03 -5.39
CA GLY A 149 -3.71 9.21 -5.47
C GLY A 149 -2.90 9.60 -6.71
N LEU A 150 -1.77 8.95 -6.94
CA LEU A 150 -0.82 9.36 -7.99
C LEU A 150 -1.47 9.53 -9.39
N SER A 151 -2.26 8.56 -9.85
CA SER A 151 -2.92 8.62 -11.17
C SER A 151 -3.97 9.72 -11.27
N THR A 152 -4.53 10.17 -10.15
CA THR A 152 -5.58 11.21 -10.11
C THR A 152 -5.07 12.58 -9.71
N LEU A 153 -3.76 12.74 -9.47
CA LEU A 153 -3.18 14.05 -9.16
C LEU A 153 -3.42 15.05 -10.30
N ARG A 154 -3.64 16.29 -9.91
CA ARG A 154 -3.76 17.45 -10.80
C ARG A 154 -2.44 18.21 -10.87
N ARG A 155 -2.27 19.00 -11.92
CA ARG A 155 -1.09 19.86 -12.12
C ARG A 155 -0.86 20.82 -10.96
N GLU A 156 -1.94 21.34 -10.35
CA GLU A 156 -1.88 22.24 -9.19
C GLU A 156 -1.28 21.60 -7.93
N HIS A 157 -1.39 20.26 -7.80
CA HIS A 157 -0.83 19.51 -6.68
C HIS A 157 0.69 19.36 -6.77
N VAL A 158 1.31 19.66 -7.92
CA VAL A 158 2.74 19.42 -8.15
C VAL A 158 3.46 20.71 -8.44
N ARG A 159 4.39 21.09 -7.57
CA ARG A 159 5.20 22.31 -7.66
C ARG A 159 6.68 21.97 -7.82
N LEU A 160 7.39 22.80 -8.59
CA LEU A 160 8.86 22.76 -8.66
C LEU A 160 9.38 23.73 -7.60
N ARG A 161 10.06 23.24 -6.55
CA ARG A 161 10.56 24.06 -5.44
C ARG A 161 11.89 23.52 -4.93
N GLY A 162 12.85 24.41 -4.65
CA GLY A 162 14.10 24.07 -3.97
C GLY A 162 14.90 22.95 -4.64
N GLY A 163 14.97 22.97 -5.98
CA GLY A 163 15.65 21.93 -6.76
C GLY A 163 14.96 20.56 -6.72
N GLY A 164 13.68 20.49 -6.37
CA GLY A 164 12.91 19.24 -6.32
C GLY A 164 11.44 19.42 -6.72
N LEU A 165 10.70 18.34 -6.59
CA LEU A 165 9.25 18.28 -6.74
C LEU A 165 8.60 18.29 -5.37
N GLU A 166 7.61 19.16 -5.19
CA GLU A 166 6.74 19.17 -4.03
C GLU A 166 5.33 18.78 -4.46
N PHE A 167 4.80 17.74 -3.83
CA PHE A 167 3.44 17.26 -4.01
C PHE A 167 2.61 17.65 -2.79
N ALA A 168 1.52 18.37 -3.00
CA ALA A 168 0.59 18.79 -1.94
C ALA A 168 -0.85 18.48 -2.35
N TYR A 169 -1.51 17.58 -1.64
CA TYR A 169 -2.86 17.10 -1.99
C TYR A 169 -3.59 16.47 -0.80
N THR A 170 -4.92 16.38 -0.88
CA THR A 170 -5.74 15.64 0.10
C THR A 170 -5.80 14.17 -0.30
N ALA A 171 -5.32 13.27 0.54
CA ALA A 171 -5.30 11.83 0.29
C ALA A 171 -6.51 11.13 0.93
N LYS A 172 -6.61 9.81 0.70
CA LYS A 172 -7.65 8.95 1.29
C LYS A 172 -7.81 9.22 2.80
N GLY A 173 -9.05 9.43 3.23
CA GLY A 173 -9.40 9.74 4.62
C GLY A 173 -9.27 11.22 4.99
N GLY A 174 -9.19 12.13 4.01
CA GLY A 174 -9.08 13.57 4.25
C GLY A 174 -7.69 14.03 4.69
N ILE A 175 -6.69 13.16 4.64
CA ILE A 175 -5.35 13.46 5.16
C ILE A 175 -4.60 14.34 4.16
N HIS A 176 -4.22 15.56 4.57
CA HIS A 176 -3.33 16.39 3.76
C HIS A 176 -1.92 15.79 3.72
N ARG A 177 -1.42 15.57 2.50
CA ARG A 177 -0.08 15.03 2.24
C ARG A 177 0.78 16.11 1.61
N GLN A 178 1.98 16.29 2.16
CA GLN A 178 3.07 17.04 1.55
C GLN A 178 4.28 16.13 1.40
N ILE A 179 4.72 15.89 0.17
CA ILE A 179 5.84 15.01 -0.15
C ILE A 179 6.83 15.78 -1.01
N ARG A 180 8.12 15.75 -0.64
CA ARG A 180 9.19 16.34 -1.44
C ARG A 180 10.07 15.25 -2.01
N ILE A 181 10.32 15.29 -3.32
CA ILE A 181 11.23 14.39 -4.03
C ILE A 181 12.28 15.21 -4.75
N ARG A 182 13.55 14.93 -4.48
CA ARG A 182 14.69 15.47 -5.24
C ARG A 182 15.20 14.37 -6.17
N ASP A 183 14.91 14.51 -7.45
CA ASP A 183 15.33 13.56 -8.49
C ASP A 183 15.39 14.29 -9.84
N ASP A 184 16.59 14.38 -10.42
CA ASP A 184 16.82 15.13 -11.65
C ASP A 184 16.10 14.52 -12.87
N GLY A 185 15.94 13.20 -12.89
CA GLY A 185 15.18 12.49 -13.92
C GLY A 185 13.72 12.91 -13.91
N LEU A 186 13.10 12.89 -12.73
CA LEU A 186 11.73 13.35 -12.53
C LEU A 186 11.57 14.84 -12.85
N LEU A 187 12.50 15.69 -12.42
CA LEU A 187 12.47 17.12 -12.73
C LEU A 187 12.46 17.36 -14.24
N ARG A 188 13.28 16.63 -15.01
CA ARG A 188 13.30 16.72 -16.47
C ARG A 188 11.96 16.30 -17.07
N VAL A 189 11.36 15.21 -16.61
CA VAL A 189 10.04 14.76 -17.09
C VAL A 189 8.95 15.79 -16.79
N VAL A 190 8.87 16.27 -15.56
CA VAL A 190 7.84 17.25 -15.16
C VAL A 190 8.01 18.57 -15.92
N ARG A 191 9.24 19.03 -16.14
CA ARG A 191 9.52 20.20 -17.00
C ARG A 191 9.09 19.96 -18.44
N SER A 192 9.32 18.78 -19.00
CA SER A 192 8.84 18.41 -20.35
C SER A 192 7.30 18.45 -20.43
N LEU A 193 6.60 17.87 -19.45
CA LEU A 193 5.13 17.88 -19.41
C LEU A 193 4.57 19.31 -19.29
N ARG A 194 5.13 20.15 -18.42
CA ARG A 194 4.71 21.56 -18.28
C ARG A 194 4.92 22.36 -19.57
N ARG A 195 6.03 22.13 -20.28
CA ARG A 195 6.33 22.81 -21.56
C ARG A 195 5.38 22.38 -22.67
N ALA A 196 5.02 21.10 -22.70
CA ALA A 196 4.17 20.53 -23.74
C ALA A 196 2.70 20.98 -23.64
N ARG A 197 2.31 21.62 -22.53
CA ARG A 197 0.97 22.20 -22.28
C ARG A 197 -0.17 21.24 -22.67
N PRO A 198 -0.23 20.05 -22.05
CA PRO A 198 -1.34 19.13 -22.28
C PRO A 198 -2.68 19.75 -21.87
N ASP A 199 -3.73 19.35 -22.57
CA ASP A 199 -5.11 19.72 -22.25
C ASP A 199 -5.55 19.07 -20.92
N GLY A 200 -6.51 19.70 -20.24
CA GLY A 200 -7.04 19.22 -18.97
C GLY A 200 -6.13 19.47 -17.76
N ASP A 201 -6.56 19.00 -16.58
CA ASP A 201 -5.91 19.29 -15.29
C ASP A 201 -5.02 18.16 -14.76
N ARG A 202 -5.05 16.98 -15.37
CA ARG A 202 -4.32 15.78 -14.93
C ARG A 202 -2.80 15.99 -14.98
N PHE A 203 -2.11 15.53 -13.93
CA PHE A 203 -0.66 15.62 -13.82
C PHE A 203 0.05 14.57 -14.68
N LEU A 204 -0.35 13.29 -14.57
CA LEU A 204 0.23 12.21 -15.35
C LEU A 204 -0.54 12.02 -16.64
N VAL A 205 0.00 12.60 -17.71
CA VAL A 205 -0.49 12.47 -19.07
C VAL A 205 0.66 12.17 -20.01
N HIS A 206 0.41 11.40 -21.06
CA HIS A 206 1.39 11.13 -22.10
C HIS A 206 0.85 11.50 -23.47
N ARG A 207 1.76 11.80 -24.39
CA ARG A 207 1.42 12.03 -25.79
C ARG A 207 1.15 10.69 -26.47
N ASP A 208 0.06 10.63 -27.22
CA ASP A 208 -0.28 9.52 -28.12
C ASP A 208 -0.66 10.11 -29.49
N GLY A 209 0.30 10.07 -30.42
CA GLY A 209 0.22 10.77 -31.70
C GLY A 209 -0.09 12.27 -31.53
N ARG A 210 -1.29 12.67 -31.97
CA ARG A 210 -1.78 14.05 -31.86
C ARG A 210 -2.63 14.34 -30.61
N THR A 211 -2.85 13.34 -29.77
CA THR A 211 -3.73 13.43 -28.60
C THR A 211 -2.96 13.27 -27.29
N TRP A 212 -3.58 13.71 -26.19
CA TRP A 212 -3.08 13.49 -24.84
C TRP A 212 -3.95 12.45 -24.14
N ARG A 213 -3.33 11.49 -23.47
CA ARG A 213 -4.03 10.48 -22.67
C ARG A 213 -3.58 10.56 -21.22
N ALA A 214 -4.55 10.47 -20.32
CA ALA A 214 -4.29 10.34 -18.90
C ALA A 214 -3.76 8.95 -18.57
N VAL A 215 -2.90 8.88 -17.55
CA VAL A 215 -2.44 7.61 -16.98
C VAL A 215 -3.36 7.21 -15.85
N HIS A 216 -3.97 6.02 -15.97
CA HIS A 216 -4.90 5.50 -14.97
C HIS A 216 -4.21 4.54 -14.00
N SER A 217 -4.92 4.11 -12.95
CA SER A 217 -4.38 3.18 -11.95
C SER A 217 -3.98 1.84 -12.54
N ASP A 218 -4.69 1.40 -13.56
CA ASP A 218 -4.48 0.10 -14.19
C ASP A 218 -3.23 0.15 -15.06
N ASP A 219 -3.02 1.25 -15.82
CA ASP A 219 -1.74 1.50 -16.52
C ASP A 219 -0.53 1.41 -15.59
N LEU A 220 -0.65 1.99 -14.37
CA LEU A 220 0.43 1.95 -13.38
C LEU A 220 0.70 0.53 -12.87
N ASN A 221 -0.35 -0.22 -12.55
CA ASN A 221 -0.19 -1.59 -12.04
C ASN A 221 0.29 -2.54 -13.13
N ASP A 222 -0.22 -2.41 -14.34
CA ASP A 222 0.19 -3.22 -15.48
C ASP A 222 1.66 -2.96 -15.81
N HIS A 223 2.06 -1.70 -15.90
CA HIS A 223 3.46 -1.34 -16.11
C HIS A 223 4.36 -1.78 -14.95
N PHE A 224 3.88 -1.72 -13.71
CA PHE A 224 4.65 -2.25 -12.57
C PHE A 224 4.91 -3.75 -12.71
N ARG A 225 3.88 -4.53 -13.09
CA ARG A 225 4.03 -5.98 -13.32
C ARG A 225 5.05 -6.30 -14.42
N THR A 226 5.05 -5.58 -15.54
CA THR A 226 6.04 -5.81 -16.61
C THR A 226 7.48 -5.56 -16.15
N LEU A 227 7.68 -4.65 -15.19
CA LEU A 227 9.00 -4.34 -14.65
C LEU A 227 9.43 -5.33 -13.55
N THR A 228 8.49 -5.95 -12.84
CA THR A 228 8.77 -6.82 -11.69
C THR A 228 8.41 -8.29 -11.94
N ALA A 229 7.11 -8.62 -11.91
CA ALA A 229 6.45 -9.92 -12.10
C ALA A 229 4.94 -9.75 -11.86
N ASP A 230 4.11 -10.68 -12.36
CA ASP A 230 2.64 -10.56 -12.36
C ASP A 230 2.01 -10.61 -10.96
N GLU A 231 2.64 -11.30 -10.01
CA GLU A 231 2.13 -11.39 -8.65
C GLU A 231 2.25 -10.08 -7.83
N HIS A 232 3.08 -9.13 -8.29
CA HIS A 232 3.39 -7.90 -7.59
C HIS A 232 2.48 -6.73 -8.01
N THR A 233 2.28 -5.80 -7.07
CA THR A 233 1.51 -4.57 -7.28
C THR A 233 2.23 -3.38 -6.70
N ALA A 234 1.87 -2.16 -7.11
CA ALA A 234 2.42 -0.94 -6.52
C ALA A 234 2.18 -0.84 -4.99
N LYS A 235 1.19 -1.55 -4.45
CA LYS A 235 0.99 -1.66 -2.99
C LYS A 235 2.18 -2.32 -2.30
N ASP A 236 2.84 -3.26 -2.95
CA ASP A 236 3.97 -4.00 -2.37
C ASP A 236 5.20 -3.09 -2.16
N LEU A 237 5.39 -2.05 -3.00
CA LEU A 237 6.38 -1.00 -2.75
C LEU A 237 6.13 -0.27 -1.42
N ARG A 238 4.86 0.03 -1.11
CA ARG A 238 4.50 0.68 0.16
C ARG A 238 4.78 -0.23 1.35
N THR A 239 4.50 -1.51 1.22
CA THR A 239 4.78 -2.52 2.25
C THR A 239 6.29 -2.64 2.50
N TRP A 240 7.09 -2.74 1.43
CA TRP A 240 8.54 -2.76 1.56
C TRP A 240 9.10 -1.50 2.22
N ASN A 241 8.71 -0.32 1.74
CA ASN A 241 9.15 0.95 2.31
C ASN A 241 8.75 1.09 3.79
N ALA A 242 7.55 0.64 4.18
CA ALA A 242 7.13 0.62 5.59
C ALA A 242 8.03 -0.27 6.45
N THR A 243 8.34 -1.48 5.99
CA THR A 243 9.24 -2.40 6.69
C THR A 243 10.65 -1.80 6.83
N VAL A 244 11.16 -1.14 5.79
CA VAL A 244 12.46 -0.46 5.84
C VAL A 244 12.46 0.68 6.86
N VAL A 245 11.43 1.55 6.85
CA VAL A 245 11.30 2.64 7.83
C VAL A 245 11.21 2.09 9.25
N ALA A 246 10.42 1.04 9.48
CA ALA A 246 10.32 0.40 10.78
C ALA A 246 11.67 -0.14 11.27
N ALA A 247 12.41 -0.85 10.40
CA ALA A 247 13.70 -1.42 10.74
C ALA A 247 14.74 -0.34 11.11
N VAL A 248 14.77 0.78 10.37
CA VAL A 248 15.64 1.91 10.68
C VAL A 248 15.26 2.56 12.01
N ALA A 249 13.97 2.80 12.24
CA ALA A 249 13.49 3.39 13.48
C ALA A 249 13.84 2.52 14.70
N LEU A 250 13.61 1.21 14.61
CA LEU A 250 13.96 0.24 15.67
C LEU A 250 15.47 0.22 15.93
N ALA A 251 16.30 0.23 14.88
CA ALA A 251 17.76 0.26 15.05
C ALA A 251 18.26 1.49 15.82
N GLY A 252 17.54 2.62 15.75
CA GLY A 252 17.86 3.84 16.51
C GLY A 252 17.59 3.72 18.02
N HIS A 253 16.81 2.74 18.48
CA HIS A 253 16.52 2.52 19.89
C HIS A 253 17.53 1.62 20.62
N GLY A 254 18.44 0.96 19.89
CA GLY A 254 19.35 -0.04 20.46
C GLY A 254 18.63 -1.31 20.94
N THR A 255 19.38 -2.29 21.45
CA THR A 255 18.79 -3.55 21.95
C THR A 255 17.83 -3.27 23.12
N PRO A 256 16.59 -3.78 23.09
CA PRO A 256 15.65 -3.54 24.18
C PRO A 256 16.12 -4.23 25.46
N THR A 257 16.15 -3.50 26.57
CA THR A 257 16.56 -4.00 27.90
C THR A 257 15.39 -4.46 28.78
N SER A 258 14.15 -4.23 28.32
CA SER A 258 12.92 -4.61 29.03
C SER A 258 11.72 -4.65 28.08
N ALA A 259 10.64 -5.32 28.50
CA ALA A 259 9.37 -5.32 27.75
C ALA A 259 8.79 -3.90 27.54
N THR A 260 9.02 -2.99 28.48
CA THR A 260 8.59 -1.59 28.34
C THR A 260 9.44 -0.83 27.31
N ALA A 261 10.76 -1.06 27.28
CA ALA A 261 11.63 -0.48 26.27
C ALA A 261 11.26 -0.97 24.86
N LEU A 262 10.98 -2.28 24.72
CA LEU A 262 10.49 -2.89 23.49
C LEU A 262 9.20 -2.22 22.99
N ARG A 263 8.15 -2.18 23.82
CA ARG A 263 6.86 -1.57 23.45
C ARG A 263 7.01 -0.10 23.04
N ARG A 264 7.91 0.65 23.70
CA ARG A 264 8.21 2.05 23.36
C ARG A 264 8.87 2.16 21.98
N ALA A 265 9.86 1.32 21.69
CA ALA A 265 10.55 1.29 20.40
C ALA A 265 9.59 0.90 19.26
N GLU A 266 8.76 -0.12 19.46
CA GLU A 266 7.72 -0.48 18.49
C GLU A 266 6.74 0.65 18.24
N ALA A 267 6.21 1.28 19.30
CA ALA A 267 5.27 2.38 19.15
C ALA A 267 5.89 3.58 18.41
N ALA A 268 7.18 3.85 18.63
CA ALA A 268 7.92 4.86 17.87
C ALA A 268 8.07 4.46 16.39
N ALA A 269 8.46 3.21 16.11
CA ALA A 269 8.59 2.70 14.75
C ALA A 269 7.26 2.76 13.97
N MET A 270 6.15 2.34 14.58
CA MET A 270 4.84 2.39 13.94
C MET A 270 4.35 3.82 13.70
N ARG A 271 4.70 4.78 14.57
CA ARG A 271 4.44 6.21 14.33
C ARG A 271 5.25 6.75 13.16
N ALA A 272 6.54 6.42 13.07
CA ALA A 272 7.38 6.82 11.95
C ALA A 272 6.85 6.28 10.61
N VAL A 273 6.44 5.01 10.57
CA VAL A 273 5.81 4.41 9.39
C VAL A 273 4.48 5.10 9.07
N ALA A 274 3.66 5.39 10.09
CA ALA A 274 2.37 6.04 9.91
C ALA A 274 2.48 7.42 9.26
N GLU A 275 3.44 8.22 9.74
CA GLU A 275 3.78 9.52 9.17
C GLU A 275 4.26 9.38 7.71
N ALA A 276 5.21 8.46 7.46
CA ALA A 276 5.74 8.22 6.13
C ALA A 276 4.65 7.81 5.12
N LEU A 277 3.71 6.93 5.52
CA LEU A 277 2.71 6.35 4.62
C LEU A 277 1.38 7.12 4.56
N GLY A 278 1.13 8.02 5.51
CA GLY A 278 -0.17 8.67 5.70
C GLY A 278 -1.24 7.64 6.05
N ASN A 279 -1.04 6.92 7.15
CA ASN A 279 -2.00 6.01 7.77
C ASN A 279 -1.90 6.11 9.31
N THR A 280 -2.67 5.31 10.05
CA THR A 280 -2.55 5.26 11.52
C THR A 280 -1.50 4.23 11.94
N PRO A 281 -0.87 4.36 13.13
CA PRO A 281 0.07 3.36 13.63
C PRO A 281 -0.50 1.94 13.69
N ALA A 282 -1.80 1.80 13.98
CA ALA A 282 -2.50 0.52 13.95
C ALA A 282 -2.52 -0.09 12.54
N VAL A 283 -2.79 0.71 11.51
CA VAL A 283 -2.76 0.27 10.10
C VAL A 283 -1.33 -0.03 9.64
N ALA A 284 -0.35 0.77 10.05
CA ALA A 284 1.07 0.50 9.79
C ALA A 284 1.46 -0.89 10.31
N ARG A 285 1.14 -1.19 11.58
CA ARG A 285 1.41 -2.48 12.23
C ARG A 285 0.71 -3.65 11.56
N SER A 286 -0.61 -3.56 11.36
CA SER A 286 -1.40 -4.72 10.92
C SER A 286 -1.27 -5.02 9.43
N SER A 287 -0.95 -4.01 8.61
CA SER A 287 -1.09 -4.15 7.15
C SER A 287 0.22 -3.99 6.37
N TYR A 288 1.19 -3.25 6.89
CA TYR A 288 2.35 -2.80 6.12
C TYR A 288 3.70 -3.30 6.66
N VAL A 289 3.94 -3.22 7.97
CA VAL A 289 5.22 -3.62 8.54
C VAL A 289 5.30 -5.15 8.60
N ASP A 290 6.42 -5.70 8.12
CA ASP A 290 6.73 -7.12 8.30
C ASP A 290 7.01 -7.41 9.79
N PRO A 291 6.20 -8.25 10.46
CA PRO A 291 6.35 -8.51 11.89
C PRO A 291 7.70 -9.15 12.23
N ARG A 292 8.37 -9.81 11.28
CA ARG A 292 9.71 -10.40 11.47
C ARG A 292 10.76 -9.34 11.82
N ILE A 293 10.59 -8.07 11.42
CA ILE A 293 11.48 -6.98 11.83
C ILE A 293 11.36 -6.70 13.33
N VAL A 294 10.15 -6.73 13.88
CA VAL A 294 9.93 -6.54 15.32
C VAL A 294 10.51 -7.72 16.08
N HIS A 295 10.23 -8.95 15.62
CA HIS A 295 10.78 -10.16 16.22
C HIS A 295 12.33 -10.18 16.21
N ALA A 296 12.95 -9.76 15.11
CA ALA A 296 14.41 -9.65 15.05
C ALA A 296 14.94 -8.66 16.09
N PHE A 297 14.28 -7.49 16.23
CA PHE A 297 14.64 -6.47 17.20
C PHE A 297 14.48 -6.94 18.65
N GLU A 298 13.40 -7.66 18.97
CA GLU A 298 13.18 -8.30 20.27
C GLU A 298 14.35 -9.22 20.67
N ASN A 299 14.92 -9.92 19.68
CA ASN A 299 16.07 -10.81 19.85
C ASN A 299 17.42 -10.08 19.69
N GLY A 300 17.45 -8.75 19.79
CA GLY A 300 18.67 -7.94 19.71
C GLY A 300 19.31 -7.84 18.33
N ARG A 301 18.63 -8.28 17.26
CA ARG A 301 19.12 -8.20 15.88
C ARG A 301 18.55 -6.97 15.18
N THR A 302 19.41 -6.13 14.62
CA THR A 302 18.98 -4.89 13.96
C THR A 302 19.79 -4.58 12.70
N VAL A 303 19.34 -3.58 11.93
CA VAL A 303 20.09 -3.06 10.77
C VAL A 303 21.20 -2.07 11.14
N ALA A 304 21.46 -1.82 12.43
CA ALA A 304 22.42 -0.80 12.90
C ALA A 304 23.81 -0.96 12.28
N ALA A 305 24.31 -2.20 12.15
CA ALA A 305 25.60 -2.46 11.51
C ALA A 305 25.63 -2.01 10.04
N GLY A 306 24.51 -2.16 9.31
CA GLY A 306 24.37 -1.67 7.94
C GLY A 306 24.32 -0.14 7.86
N LEU A 307 23.67 0.50 8.83
CA LEU A 307 23.52 1.95 8.93
C LEU A 307 24.83 2.67 9.27
N ARG A 308 25.67 2.11 10.15
CA ARG A 308 27.00 2.69 10.51
C ARG A 308 27.93 2.93 9.33
N ARG A 309 27.67 2.27 8.20
CA ARG A 309 28.46 2.38 6.98
C ARG A 309 27.92 3.43 5.99
N ILE A 310 26.89 4.19 6.39
CA ILE A 310 26.35 5.33 5.65
C ILE A 310 26.97 6.60 6.25
N PRO A 311 27.58 7.48 5.45
CA PRO A 311 28.19 8.70 5.98
C PRO A 311 27.18 9.56 6.75
N ALA A 312 27.63 10.16 7.86
CA ALA A 312 26.79 11.06 8.66
C ALA A 312 26.25 12.21 7.80
N GLY A 313 24.99 12.60 8.03
CA GLY A 313 24.31 13.63 7.23
C GLY A 313 23.78 13.16 5.87
N THR A 314 24.04 11.92 5.46
CA THR A 314 23.42 11.36 4.24
C THR A 314 21.94 11.09 4.48
N ASP A 315 21.09 11.73 3.70
CA ASP A 315 19.64 11.46 3.73
C ASP A 315 19.34 10.16 3.00
N VAL A 316 19.00 9.11 3.76
CA VAL A 316 18.63 7.78 3.25
C VAL A 316 17.39 7.82 2.35
N GLY A 317 16.52 8.83 2.51
CA GLY A 317 15.34 9.01 1.69
C GLY A 317 15.64 9.55 0.29
N THR A 318 16.74 10.29 0.11
CA THR A 318 17.08 10.94 -1.16
C THR A 318 18.35 10.42 -1.82
N ASP A 319 19.30 9.85 -1.07
CA ASP A 319 20.50 9.23 -1.62
C ASP A 319 20.25 7.77 -2.05
N PRO A 320 20.38 7.44 -3.36
CA PRO A 320 20.09 6.09 -3.86
C PRO A 320 21.04 5.01 -3.32
N ARG A 321 22.30 5.35 -3.04
CA ARG A 321 23.31 4.40 -2.54
C ARG A 321 23.06 4.07 -1.08
N ALA A 322 22.76 5.07 -0.26
CA ALA A 322 22.37 4.93 1.13
C ALA A 322 21.09 4.09 1.23
N ARG A 323 20.06 4.43 0.46
CA ARG A 323 18.81 3.66 0.39
C ARG A 323 19.05 2.19 0.04
N ALA A 324 19.80 1.92 -1.03
CA ALA A 324 20.13 0.55 -1.43
C ALA A 324 20.96 -0.21 -0.38
N ARG A 325 21.74 0.49 0.46
CA ARG A 325 22.49 -0.12 1.55
C ARG A 325 21.57 -0.52 2.71
N VAL A 326 20.65 0.37 3.10
CA VAL A 326 19.64 0.09 4.13
C VAL A 326 18.74 -1.05 3.71
N GLU A 327 18.19 -1.00 2.50
CA GLU A 327 17.30 -2.03 1.97
C GLU A 327 17.97 -3.41 1.93
N ARG A 328 19.25 -3.49 1.53
CA ARG A 328 20.02 -4.74 1.61
C ARG A 328 20.25 -5.23 3.03
N ALA A 329 20.41 -4.32 4.00
CA ALA A 329 20.55 -4.71 5.40
C ALA A 329 19.23 -5.26 5.96
N VAL A 330 18.11 -4.63 5.62
CA VAL A 330 16.76 -5.09 5.97
C VAL A 330 16.48 -6.46 5.34
N LEU A 331 16.82 -6.63 4.05
CA LEU A 331 16.63 -7.90 3.34
C LEU A 331 17.40 -9.04 4.03
N ARG A 332 18.70 -8.84 4.33
CA ARG A 332 19.50 -9.84 5.05
C ARG A 332 18.97 -10.16 6.44
N LEU A 333 18.48 -9.14 7.16
CA LEU A 333 17.90 -9.34 8.48
C LEU A 333 16.65 -10.23 8.40
N LEU A 334 15.80 -10.01 7.40
CA LEU A 334 14.57 -10.78 7.19
C LEU A 334 14.81 -12.18 6.61
N GLU A 335 15.86 -12.38 5.81
CA GLU A 335 16.24 -13.69 5.28
C GLU A 335 16.91 -14.59 6.33
N SER A 336 17.40 -14.01 7.41
CA SER A 336 17.96 -14.73 8.56
C SER A 336 17.01 -14.79 9.75
N ALA A 337 15.77 -14.29 9.60
CA ALA A 337 14.82 -14.08 10.69
C ALA A 337 14.11 -15.34 11.13
#